data_AF-A0A947W0D8-F1
#
_entry.id   AF-A0A947W0D8-F1
#
_cell.length_a   1.000
_cell.length_b   1.000
_cell.length_c   1.000
_cell.angle_alpha   90.00
_cell.angle_beta   90.00
_cell.angle_gamma   90.00
#
_symmetry.space_group_name_H-M   'P 1'
#
loop_
_entity.id
_entity.type
_entity.pdbx_description
1 polymer ?
#
loop_
_entity_poly.entity_id
_entity_poly.type
_entity_poly.pdbx_seq_one_letter_code
_entity_poly.pdbx_strand_id
1 'polypeptide(L)'
;MISSSKLKEQFMRYVFFIIATTSVAVLLMITIFLFTEGLPILKKVSIRAFIFGDYWYPTSDPADFGIFPLIMGSLSVTFISAIISIPLGVMTAIYLAEIASFRVREIVKPVVELLASLPSVVIGFFGMVLVAPFLQETFGIATGLNMFNASLMLAFMSVPTICSISEDALYSVPSSLKEASLALGATPLETIIRVTIPASLSGISTAIILGMSRAIGETMVVLMVAGGAAMVPSSIFDPVRPLPASIAAEMAEAPYRGDHYHALFATGIVLFIFTFLFNLIADHISYKYRQVGDATL
;
A
#
# COMPACT_ATOMS: atom_id res chain seq x y z
N MET A 1 -44.44 -1.89 29.12
CA MET A 1 -43.38 -0.86 29.29
C MET A 1 -42.14 -1.33 28.54
N ILE A 2 -41.88 -0.79 27.35
CA ILE A 2 -40.63 -1.07 26.63
C ILE A 2 -39.53 -0.35 27.40
N SER A 3 -38.56 -1.10 27.93
CA SER A 3 -37.41 -0.53 28.63
C SER A 3 -36.70 0.47 27.72
N SER A 4 -36.36 1.66 28.25
CA SER A 4 -35.60 2.71 27.56
C SER A 4 -34.33 2.17 26.87
N SER A 5 -33.76 1.07 27.37
CA SER A 5 -32.64 0.35 26.76
C SER A 5 -32.96 -0.26 25.38
N LYS A 6 -34.13 -0.88 25.20
CA LYS A 6 -34.53 -1.54 23.94
C LYS A 6 -34.80 -0.54 22.82
N LEU A 7 -35.37 0.62 23.16
CA LEU A 7 -35.56 1.73 22.21
C LEU A 7 -34.21 2.31 21.76
N LYS A 8 -33.26 2.49 22.69
CA LYS A 8 -31.89 2.94 22.36
C LYS A 8 -31.15 1.93 21.50
N GLU A 9 -31.24 0.64 21.83
CA GLU A 9 -30.61 -0.44 21.05
C GLU A 9 -31.16 -0.50 19.62
N GLN A 10 -32.48 -0.43 19.47
CA GLN A 10 -33.11 -0.45 18.15
C GLN A 10 -32.78 0.81 17.34
N PHE A 11 -32.73 1.97 17.97
CA PHE A 11 -32.26 3.21 17.34
C PHE A 11 -30.81 3.08 16.85
N MET A 12 -29.89 2.63 17.70
CA MET A 12 -28.48 2.42 17.33
C MET A 12 -28.33 1.40 16.19
N ARG A 13 -29.14 0.34 16.19
CA ARG A 13 -29.17 -0.64 15.10
C ARG A 13 -29.56 0.00 13.77
N TYR A 14 -30.59 0.86 13.74
CA TYR A 14 -30.97 1.57 12.51
C TYR A 14 -29.90 2.57 12.07
N VAL A 15 -29.27 3.29 13.02
CA VAL A 15 -28.17 4.22 12.73
C VAL A 15 -27.01 3.47 12.07
N PHE A 16 -26.53 2.38 12.66
CA PHE A 16 -25.44 1.59 12.08
C PHE A 16 -25.82 0.97 10.74
N PHE A 17 -27.08 0.51 10.59
CA PHE A 17 -27.56 -0.03 9.32
C PHE A 17 -27.58 1.03 8.21
N ILE A 18 -28.03 2.25 8.50
CA ILE A 18 -28.02 3.36 7.54
C ILE A 18 -26.58 3.71 7.16
N ILE A 19 -25.67 3.87 8.13
CA ILE A 19 -24.26 4.21 7.87
C ILE A 19 -23.59 3.14 7.00
N ALA A 20 -23.78 1.86 7.32
CA ALA A 20 -23.22 0.76 6.55
C ALA A 20 -23.78 0.74 5.12
N THR A 21 -25.10 0.88 4.96
CA THR A 21 -25.77 0.87 3.65
C THR A 21 -25.33 2.06 2.81
N THR A 22 -25.26 3.26 3.39
CA THR A 22 -24.78 4.47 2.70
C THR A 22 -23.32 4.30 2.27
N SER A 23 -22.46 3.74 3.11
CA SER A 23 -21.04 3.51 2.76
C SER A 23 -20.91 2.57 1.56
N VAL A 24 -21.65 1.46 1.55
CA VAL A 24 -21.68 0.53 0.41
C VAL A 24 -22.26 1.20 -0.85
N ALA A 25 -23.33 1.99 -0.72
CA ALA A 25 -23.94 2.69 -1.84
C ALA A 25 -22.98 3.72 -2.47
N VAL A 26 -22.23 4.47 -1.67
CA VAL A 26 -21.23 5.44 -2.15
C VAL A 26 -20.10 4.72 -2.89
N LEU A 27 -19.58 3.61 -2.35
CA LEU A 27 -18.54 2.82 -3.02
C LEU A 27 -19.02 2.27 -4.37
N LEU A 28 -20.25 1.75 -4.42
CA LEU A 28 -20.87 1.29 -5.67
C LEU A 28 -21.03 2.45 -6.68
N MET A 29 -21.46 3.62 -6.22
CA MET A 29 -21.61 4.80 -7.07
C MET A 29 -20.27 5.26 -7.66
N ILE A 30 -19.21 5.32 -6.85
CA ILE A 30 -17.85 5.65 -7.31
C ILE A 30 -17.39 4.64 -8.36
N THR A 31 -17.63 3.35 -8.11
CA THR A 31 -17.27 2.29 -9.05
C THR A 31 -18.03 2.45 -10.37
N ILE A 32 -19.36 2.60 -10.33
CA ILE A 32 -20.18 2.79 -11.55
C ILE A 32 -19.73 4.03 -12.32
N PHE A 33 -19.45 5.13 -11.63
CA PHE A 33 -18.95 6.37 -12.23
C PHE A 33 -17.61 6.16 -12.94
N LEU A 34 -16.66 5.50 -12.27
CA LEU A 34 -15.35 5.17 -12.83
C LEU A 34 -15.46 4.37 -14.14
N PHE A 35 -16.32 3.35 -14.17
CA PHE A 35 -16.54 2.55 -15.38
C PHE A 35 -17.29 3.33 -16.47
N THR A 36 -18.27 4.15 -16.10
CA THR A 36 -19.05 4.94 -17.07
C THR A 36 -18.19 5.99 -17.77
N GLU A 37 -17.29 6.65 -17.04
CA GLU A 37 -16.38 7.64 -17.60
C GLU A 37 -15.14 7.01 -18.25
N GLY A 38 -14.70 5.81 -17.85
CA GLY A 38 -13.51 5.17 -18.42
C GLY A 38 -13.75 4.35 -19.69
N LEU A 39 -14.88 3.66 -19.82
CA LEU A 39 -15.15 2.80 -20.98
C LEU A 39 -15.25 3.50 -22.35
N PRO A 40 -15.66 4.80 -22.48
CA PRO A 40 -15.78 5.46 -23.78
C PRO A 40 -14.50 5.48 -24.62
N ILE A 41 -13.31 5.54 -23.99
CA ILE A 41 -12.03 5.58 -24.72
C ILE A 41 -11.77 4.29 -25.53
N LEU A 42 -12.35 3.17 -25.10
CA LEU A 42 -12.19 1.87 -25.76
C LEU A 42 -12.85 1.80 -27.15
N LYS A 43 -13.68 2.79 -27.49
CA LYS A 43 -14.21 2.97 -28.86
C LYS A 43 -13.17 3.56 -29.81
N LYS A 44 -12.17 4.28 -29.30
CA LYS A 44 -11.11 4.93 -30.06
C LYS A 44 -9.81 4.14 -30.04
N VAL A 45 -9.48 3.53 -28.90
CA VAL A 45 -8.26 2.75 -28.70
C VAL A 45 -8.62 1.33 -28.32
N SER A 46 -8.04 0.33 -28.97
CA SER A 46 -8.25 -1.06 -28.58
C SER A 46 -7.70 -1.33 -27.18
N ILE A 47 -8.32 -2.24 -26.42
CA ILE A 47 -7.85 -2.62 -25.06
C ILE A 47 -6.36 -3.03 -25.08
N ARG A 48 -5.92 -3.74 -26.13
CA ARG A 48 -4.53 -4.16 -26.28
C ARG A 48 -3.59 -2.96 -26.46
N ALA A 49 -3.95 -2.02 -27.33
CA ALA A 49 -3.14 -0.82 -27.57
C ALA A 49 -3.13 0.10 -26.34
N PHE A 50 -4.22 0.14 -25.58
CA PHE A 50 -4.29 0.89 -24.33
C PHE A 50 -3.37 0.29 -23.27
N ILE A 51 -3.50 -1.01 -22.97
CA ILE A 51 -2.76 -1.67 -21.88
C ILE A 51 -1.28 -1.89 -22.22
N PHE A 52 -0.98 -2.32 -23.45
CA PHE A 52 0.37 -2.70 -23.88
C PHE A 52 1.01 -1.68 -24.82
N GLY A 53 0.43 -0.50 -25.00
CA GLY A 53 1.04 0.57 -25.77
C GLY A 53 2.21 1.19 -25.02
N ASP A 54 3.31 1.46 -25.74
CA ASP A 54 4.58 1.90 -25.17
C ASP A 54 4.65 3.41 -24.86
N TYR A 55 3.66 4.18 -25.30
CA TYR A 55 3.69 5.64 -25.27
C TYR A 55 2.44 6.24 -24.64
N TRP A 56 2.65 7.14 -23.67
CA TRP A 56 1.61 7.97 -23.08
C TRP A 56 1.83 9.43 -23.51
N TYR A 57 1.22 9.82 -24.63
CA TYR A 57 1.19 11.19 -25.13
C TYR A 57 -0.25 11.60 -25.50
N PRO A 58 -1.12 11.88 -24.52
CA PRO A 58 -2.51 12.27 -24.76
C PRO A 58 -2.70 13.59 -25.52
N THR A 59 -1.66 14.44 -25.51
CA THR A 59 -1.68 15.79 -26.09
C THR A 59 -1.01 15.88 -27.47
N SER A 60 -0.42 14.80 -27.97
CA SER A 60 0.17 14.76 -29.32
C SER A 60 -0.91 14.61 -30.40
N ASP A 61 -0.54 14.92 -31.64
CA ASP A 61 -1.37 14.64 -32.83
C ASP A 61 -0.59 13.75 -33.81
N PRO A 62 -0.92 12.46 -33.96
CA PRO A 62 -2.00 11.73 -33.28
C PRO A 62 -1.72 11.48 -31.78
N ALA A 63 -2.78 11.32 -30.98
CA ALA A 63 -2.67 11.07 -29.54
C ALA A 63 -2.39 9.59 -29.22
N ASP A 64 -1.49 9.34 -28.28
CA ASP A 64 -1.13 8.00 -27.80
C ASP A 64 -1.56 7.79 -26.35
N PHE A 65 -2.31 6.71 -26.11
CA PHE A 65 -2.89 6.38 -24.80
C PHE A 65 -2.36 5.04 -24.22
N GLY A 66 -1.14 4.66 -24.58
CA GLY A 66 -0.47 3.47 -24.06
C GLY A 66 -0.06 3.64 -22.60
N ILE A 67 -0.68 2.87 -21.70
CA ILE A 67 -0.41 2.96 -20.25
C ILE A 67 0.64 1.94 -19.76
N PHE A 68 1.26 1.16 -20.65
CA PHE A 68 2.25 0.15 -20.25
C PHE A 68 3.41 0.74 -19.43
N PRO A 69 4.02 1.89 -19.81
CA PRO A 69 5.04 2.53 -18.99
C PRO A 69 4.56 2.91 -17.60
N LEU A 70 3.30 3.34 -17.47
CA LEU A 70 2.71 3.75 -16.19
C LEU A 70 2.48 2.54 -15.28
N ILE A 71 2.02 1.41 -15.86
CA ILE A 71 1.89 0.13 -15.15
C ILE A 71 3.26 -0.32 -14.66
N MET A 72 4.28 -0.32 -15.53
CA MET A 72 5.63 -0.73 -15.16
C MET A 72 6.21 0.18 -14.07
N GLY A 73 6.04 1.50 -14.17
CA GLY A 73 6.42 2.45 -13.12
C GLY A 73 5.76 2.14 -11.78
N SER A 74 4.45 1.89 -11.76
CA SER A 74 3.72 1.50 -10.55
C SER A 74 4.21 0.19 -9.94
N LEU A 75 4.39 -0.85 -10.77
CA LEU A 75 4.83 -2.16 -10.31
C LEU A 75 6.26 -2.12 -9.78
N SER A 76 7.18 -1.47 -10.48
CA SER A 76 8.58 -1.40 -10.08
C SER A 76 8.77 -0.61 -8.78
N VAL A 77 8.09 0.54 -8.63
CA VAL A 77 8.13 1.33 -7.39
C VAL A 77 7.56 0.54 -6.21
N THR A 78 6.41 -0.12 -6.40
CA THR A 78 5.79 -0.95 -5.37
C THR A 78 6.69 -2.12 -4.97
N PHE A 79 7.30 -2.78 -5.96
CA PHE A 79 8.14 -3.95 -5.75
C PHE A 79 9.41 -3.62 -4.97
N ILE A 80 10.12 -2.54 -5.35
CA ILE A 80 11.31 -2.09 -4.62
C ILE A 80 10.94 -1.62 -3.21
N SER A 81 9.82 -0.91 -3.06
CA SER A 81 9.30 -0.54 -1.74
C SER A 81 9.03 -1.76 -0.86
N ALA A 82 8.44 -2.83 -1.41
CA ALA A 82 8.18 -4.08 -0.69
C ALA A 82 9.47 -4.76 -0.22
N ILE A 83 10.49 -4.82 -1.09
CA ILE A 83 11.80 -5.40 -0.76
C ILE A 83 12.45 -4.69 0.44
N ILE A 84 12.26 -3.39 0.57
CA ILE A 84 12.83 -2.60 1.67
C ILE A 84 11.93 -2.69 2.91
N SER A 85 10.64 -2.43 2.74
CA SER A 85 9.72 -2.24 3.88
C SER A 85 9.34 -3.52 4.59
N ILE A 86 9.19 -4.64 3.88
CA ILE A 86 8.79 -5.92 4.49
C ILE A 86 9.86 -6.42 5.45
N PRO A 87 11.13 -6.59 5.04
CA PRO A 87 12.17 -7.04 5.97
C PRO A 87 12.37 -6.06 7.13
N LEU A 88 12.45 -4.77 6.86
CA LEU A 88 12.67 -3.77 7.92
C LEU A 88 11.50 -3.72 8.92
N GLY A 89 10.26 -3.72 8.42
CA GLY A 89 9.06 -3.69 9.26
C GLY A 89 8.95 -4.94 10.14
N VAL A 90 9.11 -6.13 9.54
CA VAL A 90 9.00 -7.41 10.26
C VAL A 90 10.15 -7.61 11.23
N MET A 91 11.40 -7.30 10.85
CA MET A 91 12.54 -7.42 11.77
C MET A 91 12.42 -6.45 12.95
N THR A 92 11.95 -5.22 12.71
CA THR A 92 11.72 -4.25 13.80
C THR A 92 10.62 -4.76 14.74
N ALA A 93 9.54 -5.33 14.21
CA ALA A 93 8.49 -5.93 15.01
C ALA A 93 8.98 -7.10 15.87
N ILE A 94 9.77 -8.01 15.30
CA ILE A 94 10.38 -9.14 16.03
C ILE A 94 11.28 -8.64 17.15
N TYR A 95 12.12 -7.64 16.87
CA TYR A 95 12.98 -7.03 17.88
C TYR A 95 12.16 -6.42 19.01
N LEU A 96 11.15 -5.60 18.69
CA LEU A 96 10.32 -4.95 19.70
C LEU A 96 9.49 -5.93 20.54
N ALA A 97 9.01 -7.01 19.93
CA ALA A 97 8.18 -7.99 20.60
C ALA A 97 8.96 -8.95 21.50
N GLU A 98 10.11 -9.45 21.03
CA GLU A 98 10.80 -10.59 21.65
C GLU A 98 12.15 -10.25 22.29
N ILE A 99 12.81 -9.16 21.87
CA ILE A 99 14.21 -8.87 22.26
C ILE A 99 14.32 -7.57 23.06
N ALA A 100 13.51 -6.57 22.72
CA ALA A 100 13.59 -5.24 23.32
C ALA A 100 13.20 -5.26 24.80
N SER A 101 13.96 -4.51 25.60
CA SER A 101 13.56 -4.24 26.99
C SER A 101 12.28 -3.39 27.02
N PHE A 102 11.52 -3.51 28.11
CA PHE A 102 10.28 -2.75 28.33
C PHE A 102 10.42 -1.25 28.05
N ARG A 103 11.51 -0.63 28.51
CA ARG A 103 11.79 0.81 28.30
C ARG A 103 11.99 1.17 26.82
N VAL A 104 12.68 0.31 26.07
CA VAL A 104 12.91 0.55 24.63
C VAL A 104 11.58 0.47 23.89
N ARG A 105 10.74 -0.52 24.22
CA ARG A 105 9.42 -0.67 23.62
C ARG A 105 8.50 0.53 23.89
N GLU A 106 8.44 0.99 25.15
CA GLU A 106 7.60 2.14 25.54
C GLU A 106 7.97 3.44 24.79
N ILE A 107 9.22 3.57 24.32
CA ILE A 107 9.66 4.74 23.56
C ILE A 107 9.49 4.50 22.05
N VAL A 108 9.96 3.36 21.55
CA VAL A 108 10.03 3.12 20.10
C VAL A 108 8.64 2.90 19.51
N LYS A 109 7.73 2.19 20.19
CA LYS A 109 6.38 1.91 19.66
C LYS A 109 5.60 3.20 19.38
N PRO A 110 5.46 4.15 20.33
CA PRO A 110 4.81 5.43 20.04
C PRO A 110 5.50 6.22 18.93
N VAL A 111 6.84 6.20 18.85
CA VAL A 111 7.57 6.88 17.77
C VAL A 111 7.21 6.28 16.41
N VAL A 112 7.17 4.95 16.30
CA VAL A 112 6.76 4.24 15.06
C VAL A 112 5.33 4.61 14.70
N GLU A 113 4.39 4.60 15.65
CA GLU A 113 3.00 4.99 15.41
C GLU A 113 2.86 6.46 14.98
N LEU A 114 3.66 7.36 15.57
CA LEU A 114 3.71 8.76 15.15
C LEU A 114 4.24 8.90 13.72
N LEU A 115 5.25 8.12 13.32
CA LEU A 115 5.75 8.11 11.94
C LEU A 115 4.66 7.65 10.95
N ALA A 116 3.83 6.68 11.32
CA ALA A 116 2.71 6.21 10.49
C ALA A 116 1.63 7.28 10.25
N SER A 117 1.55 8.27 11.14
CA SER A 117 0.58 9.38 11.09
C SER A 117 1.03 10.55 10.22
N LEU A 118 2.28 10.55 9.74
CA LEU A 118 2.80 11.63 8.92
C LEU A 118 2.00 11.77 7.60
N PRO A 119 1.59 13.00 7.23
CA PRO A 119 0.94 13.22 5.95
C PRO A 119 1.86 12.84 4.79
N SER A 120 1.31 12.18 3.77
CA SER A 120 2.11 11.67 2.66
C SER A 120 2.81 12.80 1.86
N VAL A 121 2.19 13.97 1.77
CA VAL A 121 2.79 15.18 1.16
C VAL A 121 4.06 15.61 1.90
N VAL A 122 4.12 15.48 3.23
CA VAL A 122 5.32 15.83 4.02
C VAL A 122 6.46 14.88 3.68
N ILE A 123 6.16 13.58 3.55
CA ILE A 123 7.14 12.56 3.16
C ILE A 123 7.63 12.80 1.72
N GLY A 124 6.73 13.10 0.79
CA GLY A 124 7.08 13.46 -0.59
C GLY A 124 7.95 14.72 -0.66
N PHE A 125 7.61 15.75 0.12
CA PHE A 125 8.42 16.97 0.22
C PHE A 125 9.81 16.70 0.79
N PHE A 126 9.92 15.91 1.86
CA PHE A 126 11.20 15.47 2.42
C PHE A 126 12.05 14.72 1.38
N GLY A 127 11.43 13.78 0.65
CA GLY A 127 12.09 13.03 -0.41
C GLY A 127 12.58 13.89 -1.57
N MET A 128 11.84 14.95 -1.91
CA MET A 128 12.21 15.90 -2.96
C MET A 128 13.33 16.84 -2.53
N VAL A 129 13.25 17.40 -1.32
CA VAL A 129 14.16 18.48 -0.88
C VAL A 129 15.46 17.96 -0.29
N LEU A 130 15.43 16.81 0.39
CA LEU A 130 16.60 16.28 1.09
C LEU A 130 17.14 15.01 0.44
N VAL A 131 16.28 14.04 0.15
CA VAL A 131 16.73 12.73 -0.36
C VAL A 131 17.17 12.84 -1.82
N ALA A 132 16.44 13.58 -2.67
CA ALA A 132 16.80 13.71 -4.08
C ALA A 132 18.19 14.36 -4.28
N PRO A 133 18.54 15.50 -3.65
CA PRO A 133 19.90 16.04 -3.76
C PRO A 133 20.95 15.10 -3.18
N PHE A 134 20.68 14.49 -2.03
CA PHE A 134 21.60 13.52 -1.41
C PHE A 134 21.92 12.35 -2.35
N LEU A 135 20.91 11.77 -3.01
CA LEU A 135 21.11 10.69 -3.97
C LEU A 135 21.89 11.15 -5.21
N GLN A 136 21.62 12.35 -5.71
CA GLN A 136 22.37 12.94 -6.85
C GLN A 136 23.85 13.07 -6.54
N GLU A 137 24.19 13.66 -5.40
CA GLU A 137 25.58 13.89 -4.99
C GLU A 137 26.30 12.57 -4.68
N THR A 138 25.63 11.64 -3.99
CA THR A 138 26.25 10.38 -3.53
C THR A 138 26.47 9.40 -4.68
N PHE A 139 25.50 9.28 -5.59
CA PHE A 139 25.55 8.29 -6.68
C PHE A 139 25.95 8.89 -8.04
N GLY A 140 26.15 10.21 -8.12
CA GLY A 140 26.49 10.89 -9.38
C GLY A 140 25.41 10.75 -10.46
N ILE A 141 24.14 10.62 -10.06
CA ILE A 141 23.00 10.41 -10.96
C ILE A 141 22.44 11.73 -11.48
N ALA A 142 21.87 11.71 -12.69
CA ALA A 142 21.36 12.91 -13.35
C ALA A 142 20.18 13.58 -12.64
N THR A 143 19.35 12.79 -11.95
CA THR A 143 18.20 13.28 -11.18
C THR A 143 17.97 12.40 -9.96
N GLY A 144 17.66 13.04 -8.84
CA GLY A 144 17.24 12.38 -7.60
C GLY A 144 15.72 12.15 -7.53
N LEU A 145 14.98 12.70 -8.49
CA LEU A 145 13.56 12.41 -8.68
C LEU A 145 13.47 11.19 -9.60
N ASN A 146 13.47 10.02 -8.98
CA ASN A 146 13.57 8.74 -9.68
C ASN A 146 12.84 7.62 -8.95
N MET A 147 12.78 6.46 -9.61
CA MET A 147 12.12 5.26 -9.10
C MET A 147 12.66 4.83 -7.74
N PHE A 148 13.98 4.86 -7.51
CA PHE A 148 14.57 4.48 -6.24
C PHE A 148 14.14 5.40 -5.09
N ASN A 149 14.19 6.73 -5.29
CA ASN A 149 13.74 7.70 -4.28
C ASN A 149 12.25 7.50 -3.95
N ALA A 150 11.40 7.36 -4.97
CA ALA A 150 9.99 7.05 -4.78
C ALA A 150 9.78 5.78 -3.96
N SER A 151 10.50 4.71 -4.30
CA SER A 151 10.41 3.43 -3.58
C SER A 151 10.88 3.55 -2.13
N LEU A 152 11.94 4.31 -1.87
CA LEU A 152 12.46 4.55 -0.53
C LEU A 152 11.47 5.33 0.34
N MET A 153 10.83 6.36 -0.22
CA MET A 153 9.83 7.15 0.50
C MET A 153 8.55 6.35 0.78
N LEU A 154 8.11 5.52 -0.16
CA LEU A 154 7.02 4.57 0.10
C LEU A 154 7.41 3.53 1.16
N ALA A 155 8.65 3.03 1.14
CA ALA A 155 9.11 2.08 2.14
C ALA A 155 9.13 2.72 3.53
N PHE A 156 9.64 3.95 3.65
CA PHE A 156 9.64 4.72 4.90
C PHE A 156 8.22 4.87 5.47
N MET A 157 7.23 5.03 4.61
CA MET A 157 5.82 5.13 4.98
C MET A 157 5.20 3.78 5.36
N SER A 158 5.54 2.69 4.66
CA SER A 158 4.99 1.35 4.91
C SER A 158 5.61 0.66 6.13
N VAL A 159 6.90 0.89 6.42
CA VAL A 159 7.62 0.25 7.55
C VAL A 159 6.87 0.42 8.88
N PRO A 160 6.41 1.62 9.28
CA PRO A 160 5.69 1.78 10.53
C PRO A 160 4.40 0.97 10.64
N THR A 161 3.62 0.90 9.55
CA THR A 161 2.39 0.12 9.51
C THR A 161 2.67 -1.38 9.61
N ILE A 162 3.66 -1.88 8.86
CA ILE A 162 4.06 -3.29 8.92
C ILE A 162 4.58 -3.63 10.32
N CYS A 163 5.42 -2.75 10.89
CA CYS A 163 6.02 -2.95 12.20
C CYS A 163 4.97 -3.02 13.32
N SER A 164 4.11 -2.00 13.42
CA SER A 164 3.12 -1.89 14.51
C SER A 164 2.15 -3.08 14.52
N ILE A 165 1.58 -3.44 13.35
CA ILE A 165 0.62 -4.55 13.26
C ILE A 165 1.33 -5.91 13.44
N SER A 166 2.56 -6.07 12.92
CA SER A 166 3.33 -7.31 13.14
C SER A 166 3.73 -7.48 14.60
N GLU A 167 4.05 -6.40 15.31
CA GLU A 167 4.37 -6.42 16.74
C GLU A 167 3.16 -6.92 17.54
N ASP A 168 1.96 -6.39 17.26
CA ASP A 168 0.72 -6.83 17.91
C ASP A 168 0.42 -8.30 17.62
N ALA A 169 0.68 -8.77 16.39
CA ALA A 169 0.54 -10.17 16.03
C ALA A 169 1.50 -11.08 16.81
N LEU A 170 2.76 -10.67 16.97
CA LEU A 170 3.76 -11.41 17.75
C LEU A 170 3.41 -11.44 19.25
N TYR A 171 2.89 -10.33 19.79
CA TYR A 171 2.42 -10.25 21.18
C TYR A 171 1.19 -11.12 21.46
N SER A 172 0.38 -11.40 20.45
CA SER A 172 -0.80 -12.26 20.60
C SER A 172 -0.45 -13.74 20.83
N VAL A 173 0.80 -14.15 20.58
CA VAL A 173 1.26 -15.53 20.80
C VAL A 173 1.28 -15.84 22.30
N PRO A 174 0.54 -16.86 22.77
CA PRO A 174 0.47 -17.20 24.19
C PRO A 174 1.86 -17.48 24.80
N SER A 175 2.13 -16.90 25.97
CA SER A 175 3.39 -17.14 26.69
C SER A 175 3.62 -18.62 27.01
N SER A 176 2.55 -19.40 27.19
CA SER A 176 2.63 -20.84 27.44
C SER A 176 3.34 -21.61 26.32
N LEU A 177 3.15 -21.23 25.05
CA LEU A 177 3.86 -21.84 23.92
C LEU A 177 5.35 -21.52 23.97
N LYS A 178 5.71 -20.30 24.38
CA LYS A 178 7.09 -19.84 24.50
C LYS A 178 7.81 -20.55 25.66
N GLU A 179 7.15 -20.63 26.82
CA GLU A 179 7.66 -21.34 28.01
C GLU A 179 7.82 -22.84 27.75
N ALA A 180 6.86 -23.47 27.05
CA ALA A 180 6.95 -24.88 26.67
C ALA A 180 8.16 -25.16 25.75
N SER A 181 8.41 -24.29 24.77
CA SER A 181 9.58 -24.38 23.89
C SER A 181 10.89 -24.31 24.69
N LEU A 182 11.00 -23.35 25.60
CA LEU A 182 12.18 -23.19 26.46
C LEU A 182 12.36 -24.40 27.40
N ALA A 183 11.27 -24.95 27.95
CA ALA A 183 11.31 -26.13 28.81
C ALA A 183 11.79 -27.40 28.08
N LEU A 184 11.58 -27.48 26.76
CA LEU A 184 12.12 -28.55 25.91
C LEU A 184 13.61 -28.36 25.55
N GLY A 185 14.27 -27.34 26.10
CA GLY A 185 15.68 -27.05 25.88
C GLY A 185 15.97 -26.20 24.65
N ALA A 186 14.96 -25.59 24.04
CA ALA A 186 15.16 -24.65 22.94
C ALA A 186 15.80 -23.34 23.44
N THR A 187 16.64 -22.74 22.61
CA THR A 187 17.17 -21.40 22.83
C THR A 187 16.10 -20.32 22.56
N PRO A 188 16.24 -19.09 23.11
CA PRO A 188 15.31 -17.99 22.80
C PRO A 188 15.17 -17.73 21.30
N LEU A 189 16.27 -17.82 20.54
CA LEU A 189 16.25 -17.65 19.09
C LEU A 189 15.47 -18.76 18.39
N GLU A 190 15.64 -20.02 18.82
CA GLU A 190 14.87 -21.14 18.28
C GLU A 190 13.38 -21.00 18.58
N THR A 191 13.01 -20.54 19.79
CA THR A 191 11.62 -20.26 20.15
C THR A 191 11.02 -19.17 19.25
N ILE A 192 11.75 -18.08 18.97
CA ILE A 192 11.29 -17.03 18.07
C ILE A 192 11.06 -17.59 16.65
N ILE A 193 12.05 -18.29 16.11
CA ILE A 193 12.04 -18.74 14.70
C ILE A 193 11.06 -19.90 14.49
N ARG A 194 10.95 -20.82 15.44
CA ARG A 194 10.18 -22.07 15.27
C ARG A 194 8.81 -22.06 15.93
N VAL A 195 8.54 -21.13 16.85
CA VAL A 195 7.26 -21.07 17.58
C VAL A 195 6.57 -19.73 17.35
N THR A 196 7.20 -18.62 17.76
CA THR A 196 6.53 -17.30 17.72
C THR A 196 6.23 -16.82 16.31
N ILE A 197 7.23 -16.84 15.40
CA ILE A 197 7.03 -16.39 14.01
C ILE A 197 6.00 -17.27 13.28
N PRO A 198 6.08 -18.61 13.32
CA PRO A 198 5.08 -19.46 12.70
C PRO A 198 3.67 -19.30 13.27
N ALA A 199 3.53 -19.13 14.60
CA ALA A 199 2.24 -18.93 15.24
C ALA A 199 1.58 -17.58 14.90
N SER A 200 2.39 -16.55 14.64
CA SER A 200 1.93 -15.19 14.30
C SER A 200 1.86 -14.91 12.79
N LEU A 201 2.11 -15.91 11.94
CA LEU A 201 2.31 -15.71 10.50
C LEU A 201 1.11 -15.09 9.78
N SER A 202 -0.12 -15.41 10.22
CA SER A 202 -1.35 -14.82 9.68
C SER A 202 -1.45 -13.33 9.99
N GLY A 203 -1.07 -12.93 11.20
CA GLY A 203 -1.03 -11.53 11.61
C GLY A 203 0.09 -10.75 10.92
N ILE A 204 1.30 -11.31 10.82
CA ILE A 204 2.41 -10.70 10.06
C ILE A 204 2.04 -10.56 8.57
N SER A 205 1.42 -11.58 7.98
CA SER A 205 0.93 -11.52 6.59
C SER A 205 -0.07 -10.38 6.43
N THR A 206 -1.04 -10.26 7.35
CA THR A 206 -2.02 -9.18 7.34
C THR A 206 -1.37 -7.80 7.48
N ALA A 207 -0.35 -7.66 8.33
CA ALA A 207 0.42 -6.43 8.50
C ALA A 207 1.13 -6.01 7.19
N ILE A 208 1.79 -6.96 6.53
CA ILE A 208 2.44 -6.74 5.22
C ILE A 208 1.42 -6.29 4.19
N ILE A 209 0.28 -6.98 4.11
CA ILE A 209 -0.79 -6.66 3.15
C ILE A 209 -1.30 -5.24 3.38
N LEU A 210 -1.67 -4.88 4.60
CA LEU A 210 -2.17 -3.54 4.92
C LEU A 210 -1.14 -2.45 4.64
N GLY A 211 0.13 -2.69 4.97
CA GLY A 211 1.24 -1.76 4.69
C GLY A 211 1.49 -1.57 3.19
N MET A 212 1.40 -2.63 2.40
CA MET A 212 1.62 -2.58 0.95
C MET A 212 0.41 -2.06 0.17
N SER A 213 -0.81 -2.37 0.59
CA SER A 213 -2.03 -1.84 -0.03
C SER A 213 -2.07 -0.32 0.01
N ARG A 214 -1.51 0.29 1.06
CA ARG A 214 -1.34 1.74 1.14
C ARG A 214 -0.31 2.27 0.14
N ALA A 215 0.80 1.57 -0.06
CA ALA A 215 1.85 1.97 -0.99
C ALA A 215 1.42 1.89 -2.47
N ILE A 216 0.63 0.88 -2.85
CA ILE A 216 0.16 0.71 -4.24
C ILE A 216 -0.72 1.88 -4.69
N GLY A 217 -1.56 2.37 -3.78
CA GLY A 217 -2.46 3.51 -4.02
C GLY A 217 -1.85 4.86 -3.69
N GLU A 218 -0.58 4.92 -3.26
CA GLU A 218 0.02 6.18 -2.85
C GLU A 218 0.16 7.10 -4.07
N THR A 219 -0.29 8.33 -3.90
CA THR A 219 -0.45 9.28 -5.01
C THR A 219 0.46 10.48 -4.85
N MET A 220 0.55 11.06 -3.64
CA MET A 220 1.24 12.33 -3.45
C MET A 220 2.75 12.15 -3.34
N VAL A 221 3.21 11.11 -2.63
CA VAL A 221 4.65 10.83 -2.53
C VAL A 221 5.22 10.61 -3.92
N VAL A 222 4.65 9.67 -4.68
CA VAL A 222 5.15 9.31 -6.01
C VAL A 222 5.05 10.46 -7.01
N LEU A 223 4.00 11.28 -6.95
CA LEU A 223 3.88 12.48 -7.79
C LEU A 223 5.04 13.46 -7.56
N MET A 224 5.46 13.61 -6.31
CA MET A 224 6.51 14.55 -5.93
C MET A 224 7.92 14.02 -6.21
N VAL A 225 8.18 12.72 -6.02
CA VAL A 225 9.56 12.20 -6.01
C VAL A 225 9.93 11.24 -7.12
N ALA A 226 8.98 10.73 -7.92
CA ALA A 226 9.27 9.72 -8.93
C ALA A 226 9.87 10.27 -10.24
N GLY A 227 9.78 11.59 -10.48
CA GLY A 227 10.35 12.25 -11.66
C GLY A 227 9.39 12.42 -12.84
N GLY A 228 8.26 11.70 -12.87
CA GLY A 228 7.14 12.02 -13.77
C GLY A 228 7.32 11.60 -15.24
N ALA A 229 8.32 10.78 -15.58
CA ALA A 229 8.52 10.29 -16.94
C ALA A 229 7.61 9.07 -17.23
N ALA A 230 6.85 9.11 -18.34
CA ALA A 230 6.09 7.93 -18.81
C ALA A 230 6.95 7.09 -19.76
N MET A 231 7.95 6.44 -19.19
CA MET A 231 8.83 5.51 -19.91
C MET A 231 9.04 4.26 -19.08
N VAL A 232 9.28 3.13 -19.74
CA VAL A 232 9.60 1.88 -19.05
C VAL A 232 11.00 2.04 -18.43
N PRO A 233 11.16 1.93 -17.10
CA PRO A 233 12.45 2.09 -16.46
C PRO A 233 13.40 0.96 -16.85
N SER A 234 14.63 1.32 -17.19
CA SER A 234 15.73 0.40 -17.48
C SER A 234 16.71 0.26 -16.30
N SER A 235 16.77 1.31 -15.47
CA SER A 235 17.59 1.42 -14.27
C SER A 235 16.73 1.79 -13.06
N ILE A 236 17.21 1.45 -11.86
CA ILE A 236 16.57 1.86 -10.60
C ILE A 236 16.59 3.39 -10.39
N PHE A 237 17.47 4.09 -11.08
CA PHE A 237 17.61 5.55 -11.00
C PHE A 237 16.89 6.29 -12.14
N ASP A 238 16.13 5.57 -12.98
CA ASP A 238 15.33 6.22 -14.01
C ASP A 238 14.11 6.91 -13.40
N PRO A 239 13.71 8.08 -13.94
CA PRO A 239 12.44 8.69 -13.59
C PRO A 239 11.28 7.83 -14.09
N VAL A 240 10.21 7.77 -13.30
CA VAL A 240 9.00 7.01 -13.61
C VAL A 240 7.75 7.80 -13.25
N ARG A 241 6.63 7.42 -13.86
CA ARG A 241 5.31 7.99 -13.58
C ARG A 241 4.33 6.87 -13.29
N PRO A 242 4.11 6.53 -12.01
CA PRO A 242 3.09 5.55 -11.62
C PRO A 242 1.67 5.97 -12.02
N LEU A 243 0.76 4.99 -12.17
CA LEU A 243 -0.65 5.21 -12.51
C LEU A 243 -1.35 6.25 -11.60
N PRO A 244 -1.24 6.20 -10.26
CA PRO A 244 -1.90 7.18 -9.39
C PRO A 244 -1.36 8.61 -9.64
N ALA A 245 -0.04 8.74 -9.84
CA ALA A 245 0.59 10.02 -10.15
C ALA A 245 0.11 10.59 -11.49
N SER A 246 -0.02 9.75 -12.52
CA SER A 246 -0.51 10.17 -13.84
C SER A 246 -1.94 10.69 -13.75
N ILE A 247 -2.82 10.00 -13.01
CA ILE A 247 -4.20 10.43 -12.80
C ILE A 247 -4.22 11.77 -12.07
N ALA A 248 -3.49 11.90 -10.97
CA ALA A 248 -3.50 13.13 -10.17
C ALA A 248 -2.88 14.33 -10.91
N ALA A 249 -1.80 14.11 -11.66
CA ALA A 249 -1.11 15.18 -12.39
C ALA A 249 -1.96 15.75 -13.52
N GLU A 250 -2.64 14.89 -14.29
CA GLU A 250 -3.22 15.28 -15.57
C GLU A 250 -4.74 15.50 -15.52
N MET A 251 -5.44 14.98 -14.51
CA MET A 251 -6.91 15.07 -14.44
C MET A 251 -7.42 16.52 -14.39
N ALA A 252 -6.69 17.41 -13.73
CA ALA A 252 -7.06 18.81 -13.63
C ALA A 252 -6.82 19.59 -14.95
N GLU A 253 -5.96 19.08 -15.82
CA GLU A 253 -5.58 19.71 -17.09
C GLU A 253 -6.37 19.14 -18.28
N ALA A 254 -6.91 17.92 -18.15
CA ALA A 254 -7.67 17.26 -19.20
C ALA A 254 -9.01 17.97 -19.49
N PRO A 255 -9.33 18.26 -20.76
CA PRO A 255 -10.63 18.82 -21.13
C PRO A 255 -11.78 17.91 -20.68
N TYR A 256 -12.80 18.49 -20.05
CA TYR A 256 -13.95 17.75 -19.55
C TYR A 256 -14.60 16.94 -20.68
N ARG A 257 -14.73 15.62 -20.49
CA ARG A 257 -15.25 14.66 -21.49
C ARG A 257 -14.48 14.61 -22.81
N GLY A 258 -13.21 15.01 -22.79
CA GLY A 258 -12.25 14.75 -23.88
C GLY A 258 -11.72 13.32 -23.84
N ASP A 259 -10.94 12.95 -24.86
CA ASP A 259 -10.34 11.62 -24.94
C ASP A 259 -9.32 11.38 -23.82
N HIS A 260 -8.50 12.39 -23.51
CA HIS A 260 -7.56 12.36 -22.39
C HIS A 260 -8.26 12.16 -21.05
N TYR A 261 -9.40 12.82 -20.83
CA TYR A 261 -10.21 12.64 -19.63
C TYR A 261 -10.69 11.18 -19.51
N HIS A 262 -11.31 10.63 -20.55
CA HIS A 262 -11.76 9.24 -20.55
C HIS A 262 -10.60 8.23 -20.41
N ALA A 263 -9.43 8.52 -21.00
CA ALA A 263 -8.23 7.71 -20.85
C ALA A 263 -7.71 7.70 -19.40
N LEU A 264 -7.76 8.82 -18.68
CA LEU A 264 -7.39 8.88 -17.27
C LEU A 264 -8.36 8.09 -16.39
N PHE A 265 -9.67 8.14 -16.66
CA PHE A 265 -10.65 7.28 -15.97
C PHE A 265 -10.42 5.79 -16.29
N ALA A 266 -10.10 5.44 -17.53
CA ALA A 266 -9.75 4.07 -17.90
C ALA A 266 -8.46 3.60 -17.20
N THR A 267 -7.48 4.49 -17.03
CA THR A 267 -6.27 4.24 -16.23
C THR A 267 -6.64 3.96 -14.77
N GLY A 268 -7.62 4.70 -14.23
CA GLY A 268 -8.20 4.46 -12.91
C GLY A 268 -8.91 3.09 -12.80
N ILE A 269 -9.62 2.64 -13.83
CA ILE A 269 -10.20 1.28 -13.87
C ILE A 269 -9.09 0.23 -13.76
N VAL A 270 -7.99 0.41 -14.51
CA VAL A 270 -6.85 -0.51 -14.49
C VAL A 270 -6.19 -0.53 -13.11
N LEU A 271 -5.97 0.63 -12.49
CA LEU A 271 -5.47 0.73 -11.11
C LEU A 271 -6.42 0.05 -10.11
N PHE A 272 -7.74 0.25 -10.24
CA PHE A 272 -8.74 -0.40 -9.40
C PHE A 272 -8.70 -1.93 -9.55
N ILE A 273 -8.60 -2.45 -10.77
CA ILE A 273 -8.48 -3.90 -11.00
C ILE A 273 -7.18 -4.45 -10.39
N PHE A 274 -6.05 -3.76 -10.57
CA PHE A 274 -4.78 -4.18 -9.98
C PHE A 274 -4.82 -4.19 -8.45
N THR A 275 -5.32 -3.13 -7.84
CA THR A 275 -5.47 -3.05 -6.38
C THR A 275 -6.45 -4.09 -5.85
N PHE A 276 -7.57 -4.32 -6.53
CA PHE A 276 -8.54 -5.34 -6.17
C PHE A 276 -7.94 -6.75 -6.24
N LEU A 277 -7.27 -7.10 -7.35
CA LEU A 277 -6.61 -8.39 -7.53
C LEU A 277 -5.49 -8.59 -6.49
N PHE A 278 -4.67 -7.57 -6.25
CA PHE A 278 -3.63 -7.63 -5.22
C PHE A 278 -4.24 -7.92 -3.84
N ASN A 279 -5.27 -7.17 -3.43
CA ASN A 279 -5.95 -7.38 -2.16
C ASN A 279 -6.60 -8.76 -2.06
N LEU A 280 -7.22 -9.28 -3.13
CA LEU A 280 -7.79 -10.62 -3.14
C LEU A 280 -6.74 -11.72 -2.99
N ILE A 281 -5.62 -11.62 -3.72
CA ILE A 281 -4.53 -12.60 -3.64
C ILE A 281 -3.91 -12.55 -2.24
N ALA A 282 -3.65 -11.35 -1.74
CA ALA A 282 -3.16 -11.10 -0.40
C ALA A 282 -4.05 -11.72 0.69
N ASP A 283 -5.35 -11.45 0.63
CA ASP A 283 -6.33 -11.98 1.58
C ASP A 283 -6.38 -13.51 1.53
N HIS A 284 -6.40 -14.10 0.33
CA HIS A 284 -6.35 -15.56 0.17
C HIS A 284 -5.09 -16.19 0.79
N ILE A 285 -3.93 -15.53 0.64
CA ILE A 285 -2.68 -15.98 1.28
C ILE A 285 -2.78 -15.90 2.80
N SER A 286 -3.35 -14.82 3.35
CA SER A 286 -3.55 -14.66 4.80
C SER A 286 -4.46 -15.77 5.37
N TYR A 287 -5.55 -16.11 4.68
CA TYR A 287 -6.46 -17.18 5.09
C TYR A 287 -5.79 -18.55 5.14
N LYS A 288 -4.85 -18.85 4.23
CA LYS A 288 -4.11 -20.12 4.23
C LYS A 288 -3.24 -20.31 5.48
N TYR A 289 -2.74 -19.21 6.06
CA TYR A 289 -1.88 -19.22 7.24
C TYR A 289 -2.61 -18.98 8.55
N ARG A 290 -3.93 -18.74 8.50
CA ARG A 290 -4.79 -18.72 9.67
C ARG A 290 -4.96 -20.14 10.19
N GLN A 291 -3.90 -20.67 10.81
CA GLN A 291 -3.99 -21.90 11.59
C GLN A 291 -5.07 -21.68 12.66
N VAL A 292 -5.98 -22.65 12.74
CA VAL A 292 -7.04 -22.75 13.74
C VAL A 292 -6.36 -22.97 15.09
N GLY A 293 -5.93 -21.89 15.74
CA GLY A 293 -5.44 -21.90 17.12
C GLY A 293 -6.61 -21.72 18.08
N ASP A 294 -7.05 -22.84 18.65
CA ASP A 294 -7.89 -23.00 19.84
C ASP A 294 -9.27 -22.32 19.88
N ALA A 295 -10.26 -23.04 19.34
CA ALA A 295 -11.63 -23.00 19.87
C ALA A 295 -12.10 -24.36 20.42
N THR A 296 -11.20 -25.34 20.58
CA THR A 296 -11.56 -26.68 21.10
C THR A 296 -10.39 -27.34 21.82
N LEU A 297 -10.10 -26.91 23.05
CA LEU A 297 -9.65 -27.76 24.16
C LEU A 297 -10.10 -27.13 25.48
#